data_AF-A0A925DQJ8-F1
#
_entry.id   AF-A0A925DQJ8-F1
#
_cell.length_a   1.000
_cell.length_b   1.000
_cell.length_c   1.000
_cell.angle_alpha   90.00
_cell.angle_beta   90.00
_cell.angle_gamma   90.00
#
_symmetry.space_group_name_H-M   'P 1'
#
loop_
_entity.id
_entity.type
_entity.pdbx_description
1 polymer ?
#
loop_
_entity_poly.entity_id
_entity_poly.type
_entity_poly.pdbx_seq_one_letter_code
_entity_poly.pdbx_strand_id
1 'polypeptide(L)'
;MKLKMYDPPGFMTDFDKIPGQLEQWSNAISGWINGSIQSEVKKFKDAGFPNATVQFFNATEQDLKGLSLDQDIIWNAFPRTLILGYGGKQFAYPLTEKLFSLTAPRPGLPTAPPFYTDPKGSDMWSKLVYRPLDEYCEWRVERDPTTKKIIRVTFTSEPPEYWQALHGDELQDVNGKFAYKFTGDRKLMLDLYHQYISPKVKLEDLQCKHEYYYYQGKQKVVVFRKGDYNPYNPWNSTKGIMHLAHPNNFIAAEIQLGSDATVMRQKNGIPVVQADALICCGGYGGTSRNSDPTIGASVNDLARLGAMITLKNPVGLYIHDLNTEGFTKPNGEVVDPKEYFKVLRGNEKEGMIERAVFEVPASEGFTVGDIKIGGVPIKWGGQIADHINIKITGTAVGLGSIKNPMLPCATYCCINETKPLALTRVIDVGDKQPAGYQKAFLFEQGTFGNTAETLKPKSLLKTKAKKTAKSKPEKSTVPPHKKR
;
A
#
# COMPACT_ATOMS: atom_id res chain seq x y z
N MET A 1 -13.42 -22.68 -12.42
CA MET A 1 -12.05 -23.13 -12.11
C MET A 1 -12.02 -23.34 -10.61
N LYS A 2 -12.06 -24.59 -10.15
CA LYS A 2 -11.91 -24.87 -8.71
C LYS A 2 -10.43 -25.01 -8.38
N LEU A 3 -9.96 -24.24 -7.42
CA LEU A 3 -8.65 -24.38 -6.82
C LEU A 3 -8.68 -25.55 -5.81
N LYS A 4 -7.61 -26.34 -5.72
CA LYS A 4 -7.52 -27.43 -4.73
C LYS A 4 -7.22 -26.87 -3.33
N MET A 5 -6.30 -25.93 -3.26
CA MET A 5 -5.78 -25.28 -2.06
C MET A 5 -5.10 -23.97 -2.47
N TYR A 6 -5.03 -22.99 -1.58
CA TYR A 6 -4.22 -21.79 -1.81
C TYR A 6 -2.74 -22.09 -1.49
N ASP A 7 -1.87 -21.78 -2.45
CA ASP A 7 -0.42 -21.92 -2.33
C ASP A 7 0.20 -20.79 -1.48
N PRO A 8 1.44 -20.96 -0.97
CA PRO A 8 2.15 -19.91 -0.27
C PRO A 8 2.51 -18.74 -1.20
N PRO A 9 2.64 -17.50 -0.66
CA PRO A 9 3.01 -16.32 -1.42
C PRO A 9 4.28 -16.55 -2.26
N GLY A 10 4.29 -16.10 -3.51
CA GLY A 10 5.41 -16.29 -4.43
C GLY A 10 5.75 -17.75 -4.78
N PHE A 11 4.86 -18.71 -4.46
CA PHE A 11 5.11 -20.15 -4.48
C PHE A 11 6.30 -20.59 -3.59
N MET A 12 6.50 -19.95 -2.44
CA MET A 12 7.62 -20.27 -1.54
C MET A 12 7.46 -21.65 -0.85
N THR A 13 8.44 -22.53 -1.06
CA THR A 13 8.41 -23.97 -0.68
C THR A 13 8.95 -24.27 0.72
N ASP A 14 8.91 -23.32 1.67
CA ASP A 14 9.33 -23.60 3.04
C ASP A 14 8.29 -24.45 3.80
N PHE A 15 7.00 -24.30 3.48
CA PHE A 15 5.93 -25.08 4.09
C PHE A 15 5.91 -26.55 3.69
N ASP A 16 6.46 -26.91 2.52
CA ASP A 16 6.61 -28.29 2.03
C ASP A 16 7.39 -29.19 3.01
N LYS A 17 8.25 -28.57 3.83
CA LYS A 17 9.10 -29.21 4.84
C LYS A 17 8.34 -29.49 6.16
N ILE A 18 7.15 -28.93 6.34
CA ILE A 18 6.39 -28.91 7.59
C ILE A 18 5.06 -29.68 7.40
N PRO A 19 4.87 -30.86 8.02
CA PRO A 19 3.65 -31.66 7.84
C PRO A 19 2.35 -30.90 8.16
N GLY A 20 1.42 -30.91 7.19
CA GLY A 20 0.11 -30.25 7.28
C GLY A 20 0.10 -28.73 7.06
N GLN A 21 1.26 -28.08 6.98
CA GLN A 21 1.39 -26.63 6.93
C GLN A 21 0.74 -25.99 5.70
N LEU A 22 0.88 -26.63 4.52
CA LEU A 22 0.24 -26.19 3.28
C LEU A 22 -1.30 -26.18 3.37
N GLU A 23 -1.88 -27.17 4.03
CA GLU A 23 -3.33 -27.25 4.26
C GLU A 23 -3.79 -26.18 5.26
N GLN A 24 -3.04 -25.98 6.35
CA GLN A 24 -3.29 -24.93 7.33
C GLN A 24 -3.23 -23.53 6.70
N TRP A 25 -2.26 -23.28 5.81
CA TRP A 25 -2.16 -22.03 5.06
C TRP A 25 -3.36 -21.81 4.14
N SER A 26 -3.71 -22.84 3.35
CA SER A 26 -4.90 -22.80 2.50
C SER A 26 -6.17 -22.53 3.30
N ASN A 27 -6.30 -23.13 4.49
CA ASN A 27 -7.44 -22.93 5.38
C ASN A 27 -7.49 -21.51 5.97
N ALA A 28 -6.34 -20.88 6.25
CA ALA A 28 -6.28 -19.48 6.68
C ALA A 28 -6.70 -18.52 5.55
N ILE A 29 -6.14 -18.66 4.35
CA ILE A 29 -6.51 -17.84 3.17
C ILE A 29 -7.99 -18.00 2.83
N SER A 30 -8.47 -19.25 2.75
CA SER A 30 -9.88 -19.59 2.52
C SER A 30 -10.79 -18.97 3.60
N GLY A 31 -10.39 -19.05 4.87
CA GLY A 31 -11.11 -18.48 6.00
C GLY A 31 -11.14 -16.95 6.02
N TRP A 32 -10.06 -16.26 5.62
CA TRP A 32 -10.06 -14.80 5.45
C TRP A 32 -10.99 -14.37 4.31
N ILE A 33 -10.92 -15.02 3.15
CA ILE A 33 -11.80 -14.75 2.00
C ILE A 33 -13.26 -14.95 2.40
N ASN A 34 -13.59 -16.06 3.07
CA ASN A 34 -14.94 -16.33 3.56
C ASN A 34 -15.41 -15.28 4.58
N GLY A 35 -14.53 -14.84 5.49
CA GLY A 35 -14.81 -13.75 6.42
C GLY A 35 -15.17 -12.45 5.71
N SER A 36 -14.38 -12.06 4.71
CA SER A 36 -14.63 -10.87 3.90
C SER A 36 -15.92 -10.98 3.06
N ILE A 37 -16.27 -12.17 2.57
CA ILE A 37 -17.57 -12.41 1.91
C ILE A 37 -18.72 -12.18 2.91
N GLN A 38 -18.63 -12.66 4.16
CA GLN A 38 -19.67 -12.41 5.17
C GLN A 38 -19.81 -10.92 5.53
N SER A 39 -18.71 -10.16 5.53
CA SER A 39 -18.75 -8.70 5.65
C SER A 39 -19.60 -8.06 4.55
N GLU A 40 -19.45 -8.47 3.30
CA GLU A 40 -20.23 -7.89 2.19
C GLU A 40 -21.69 -8.35 2.19
N VAL A 41 -21.96 -9.62 2.54
CA VAL A 41 -23.34 -10.12 2.76
C VAL A 41 -24.04 -9.24 3.80
N LYS A 42 -23.35 -8.90 4.91
CA LYS A 42 -23.89 -8.02 5.94
C LYS A 42 -24.13 -6.61 5.41
N LYS A 43 -23.18 -5.99 4.68
CA LYS A 43 -23.35 -4.64 4.11
C LYS A 43 -24.53 -4.56 3.15
N PHE A 44 -24.69 -5.53 2.24
CA PHE A 44 -25.85 -5.58 1.33
C PHE A 44 -27.18 -5.76 2.08
N LYS A 45 -27.22 -6.64 3.09
CA LYS A 45 -28.40 -6.84 3.93
C LYS A 45 -28.79 -5.58 4.70
N ASP A 46 -27.84 -4.94 5.36
CA ASP A 46 -28.05 -3.72 6.15
C ASP A 46 -28.49 -2.53 5.25
N ALA A 47 -28.03 -2.50 4.00
CA ALA A 47 -28.45 -1.52 2.99
C ALA A 47 -29.82 -1.84 2.34
N GLY A 48 -30.55 -2.86 2.80
CA GLY A 48 -31.88 -3.22 2.29
C GLY A 48 -31.90 -4.14 1.07
N PHE A 49 -30.77 -4.73 0.69
CA PHE A 49 -30.62 -5.61 -0.48
C PHE A 49 -30.19 -7.04 -0.09
N PRO A 50 -30.97 -7.78 0.73
CA PRO A 50 -30.59 -9.10 1.24
C PRO A 50 -30.43 -10.19 0.16
N ASN A 51 -30.91 -9.94 -1.06
CA ASN A 51 -30.83 -10.85 -2.20
C ASN A 51 -29.75 -10.43 -3.23
N ALA A 52 -28.92 -9.42 -2.92
CA ALA A 52 -27.78 -9.07 -3.77
C ALA A 52 -26.70 -10.18 -3.74
N THR A 53 -26.01 -10.38 -4.85
CA THR A 53 -24.92 -11.38 -4.93
C THR A 53 -23.62 -10.73 -4.48
N VAL A 54 -22.94 -11.26 -3.47
CA VAL A 54 -21.57 -10.80 -3.19
C VAL A 54 -20.68 -11.20 -4.37
N GLN A 55 -20.07 -10.21 -5.03
CA GLN A 55 -19.26 -10.43 -6.24
C GLN A 55 -17.83 -10.90 -5.93
N PHE A 56 -17.47 -11.08 -4.65
CA PHE A 56 -16.23 -11.74 -4.23
C PHE A 56 -16.48 -13.24 -3.96
N PHE A 57 -15.58 -14.14 -4.39
CA PHE A 57 -15.74 -15.58 -4.18
C PHE A 57 -14.46 -16.30 -3.72
N ASN A 58 -14.65 -17.45 -3.07
CA ASN A 58 -13.58 -18.35 -2.65
C ASN A 58 -13.36 -19.44 -3.72
N ALA A 59 -12.15 -19.48 -4.28
CA ALA A 59 -11.81 -20.40 -5.37
C ALA A 59 -11.63 -21.85 -4.92
N THR A 60 -11.36 -22.11 -3.64
CA THR A 60 -11.29 -23.48 -3.08
C THR A 60 -12.67 -24.08 -2.79
N GLU A 61 -13.71 -23.27 -2.77
CA GLU A 61 -15.08 -23.71 -2.53
C GLU A 61 -15.91 -23.73 -3.84
N GLN A 62 -15.86 -22.65 -4.62
CA GLN A 62 -16.73 -22.44 -5.79
C GLN A 62 -16.01 -22.72 -7.12
N ASP A 63 -16.62 -23.56 -7.97
CA ASP A 63 -16.11 -23.87 -9.32
C ASP A 63 -16.83 -23.06 -10.41
N LEU A 64 -16.57 -21.76 -10.47
CA LEU A 64 -17.22 -20.90 -11.47
C LEU A 64 -16.79 -21.28 -12.89
N LYS A 65 -17.77 -21.54 -13.77
CA LYS A 65 -17.56 -21.91 -15.18
C LYS A 65 -17.68 -20.69 -16.09
N GLY A 66 -16.92 -20.70 -17.20
CA GLY A 66 -16.90 -19.62 -18.18
C GLY A 66 -15.47 -19.16 -18.47
N LEU A 67 -15.35 -18.08 -19.24
CA LEU A 67 -14.07 -17.39 -19.46
C LEU A 67 -13.63 -16.71 -18.15
N SER A 68 -12.38 -16.95 -17.77
CA SER A 68 -11.67 -16.22 -16.72
C SER A 68 -10.73 -15.19 -17.33
N LEU A 69 -10.70 -13.98 -16.76
CA LEU A 69 -9.72 -12.94 -17.04
C LEU A 69 -8.86 -12.75 -15.78
N ASP A 70 -7.56 -13.00 -15.90
CA ASP A 70 -6.59 -12.55 -14.90
C ASP A 70 -6.18 -11.11 -15.23
N GLN A 71 -6.12 -10.26 -14.20
CA GLN A 71 -5.67 -8.88 -14.31
C GLN A 71 -4.61 -8.60 -13.24
N ASP A 72 -3.39 -8.36 -13.69
CA ASP A 72 -2.35 -7.76 -12.85
C ASP A 72 -2.74 -6.30 -12.58
N ILE A 73 -2.90 -5.95 -11.31
CA ILE A 73 -3.13 -4.60 -10.81
C ILE A 73 -1.77 -4.10 -10.32
N ILE A 74 -1.26 -3.02 -10.90
CA ILE A 74 0.15 -2.61 -10.75
C ILE A 74 0.22 -1.17 -10.24
N TRP A 75 1.09 -0.92 -9.25
CA TRP A 75 1.38 0.42 -8.73
C TRP A 75 2.86 0.57 -8.33
N ASN A 76 3.28 1.78 -7.96
CA ASN A 76 4.67 2.07 -7.61
C ASN A 76 4.96 1.80 -6.12
N ALA A 77 6.13 1.20 -5.84
CA ALA A 77 6.56 0.82 -4.48
C ALA A 77 6.87 2.02 -3.55
N PHE A 78 6.98 3.25 -4.07
CA PHE A 78 7.31 4.40 -3.24
C PHE A 78 6.09 5.04 -2.55
N PRO A 79 6.09 5.18 -1.22
CA PRO A 79 4.99 5.77 -0.41
C PRO A 79 4.39 7.08 -0.94
N ARG A 80 3.21 7.01 -1.56
CA ARG A 80 2.44 8.20 -1.96
C ARG A 80 2.07 9.04 -0.74
N THR A 81 1.79 8.39 0.38
CA THR A 81 1.57 8.99 1.71
C THR A 81 2.69 9.96 2.09
N LEU A 82 3.96 9.62 1.85
CA LEU A 82 5.09 10.51 2.14
C LEU A 82 5.22 11.64 1.11
N ILE A 83 4.99 11.38 -0.19
CA ILE A 83 5.00 12.41 -1.24
C ILE A 83 3.98 13.51 -0.92
N LEU A 84 2.73 13.13 -0.68
CA LEU A 84 1.62 14.05 -0.37
C LEU A 84 1.82 14.73 0.98
N GLY A 85 2.31 13.99 1.98
CA GLY A 85 2.50 14.47 3.33
C GLY A 85 3.61 15.51 3.50
N TYR A 86 4.67 15.45 2.68
CA TYR A 86 5.87 16.28 2.81
C TYR A 86 6.22 17.11 1.56
N GLY A 87 5.39 17.09 0.51
CA GLY A 87 5.52 18.00 -0.64
C GLY A 87 6.55 17.59 -1.70
N GLY A 88 6.74 16.28 -1.92
CA GLY A 88 7.55 15.76 -3.02
C GLY A 88 8.57 14.69 -2.64
N LYS A 89 8.97 13.89 -3.64
CA LYS A 89 9.89 12.73 -3.49
C LYS A 89 11.21 13.13 -2.82
N GLN A 90 11.76 14.29 -3.16
CA GLN A 90 13.01 14.83 -2.61
C GLN A 90 12.97 15.05 -1.08
N PHE A 91 11.80 15.31 -0.50
CA PHE A 91 11.61 15.42 0.95
C PHE A 91 11.18 14.09 1.58
N ALA A 92 10.51 13.23 0.83
CA ALA A 92 10.09 11.90 1.25
C ALA A 92 11.25 10.90 1.37
N TYR A 93 12.22 10.91 0.43
CA TYR A 93 13.37 9.98 0.43
C TYR A 93 14.08 9.83 1.80
N PRO A 94 14.53 10.90 2.49
CA PRO A 94 15.18 10.79 3.80
C PRO A 94 14.26 10.36 4.96
N LEU A 95 12.94 10.17 4.72
CA LEU A 95 11.99 9.66 5.70
C LEU A 95 11.80 8.15 5.60
N THR A 96 12.03 7.57 4.42
CA THR A 96 11.89 6.13 4.16
C THR A 96 12.87 5.27 4.98
N GLU A 97 14.06 5.80 5.28
CA GLU A 97 15.05 5.13 6.13
C GLU A 97 14.86 5.39 7.64
N LYS A 98 13.91 6.25 8.03
CA LYS A 98 13.64 6.55 9.45
C LYS A 98 12.73 5.49 10.09
N LEU A 99 12.98 5.23 11.37
CA LEU A 99 12.13 4.40 12.21
C LEU A 99 11.14 5.29 12.98
N PHE A 100 9.89 4.88 13.01
CA PHE A 100 8.81 5.52 13.77
C PHE A 100 8.22 4.52 14.77
N SER A 101 7.79 5.02 15.92
CA SER A 101 7.12 4.21 16.94
C SER A 101 5.67 3.92 16.55
N LEU A 102 5.13 2.76 16.92
CA LEU A 102 3.73 2.40 16.66
C LEU A 102 2.71 3.33 17.36
N THR A 103 3.14 4.08 18.38
CA THR A 103 2.33 5.10 19.07
C THR A 103 2.56 6.53 18.56
N ALA A 104 3.45 6.73 17.58
CA ALA A 104 3.70 8.04 16.98
C ALA A 104 2.61 8.42 15.95
N PRO A 105 2.40 9.71 15.66
CA PRO A 105 1.58 10.16 14.54
C PRO A 105 2.07 9.53 13.23
N ARG A 106 1.14 9.02 12.40
CA ARG A 106 1.50 8.31 11.16
C ARG A 106 2.24 9.27 10.21
N PRO A 107 3.45 8.92 9.72
CA PRO A 107 4.19 9.76 8.80
C PRO A 107 3.36 10.10 7.55
N GLY A 108 3.44 11.35 7.11
CA GLY A 108 2.62 11.89 6.01
C GLY A 108 1.15 12.18 6.38
N LEU A 109 0.56 11.38 7.28
CA LEU A 109 -0.82 11.51 7.79
C LEU A 109 -0.85 11.92 9.29
N PRO A 110 -0.31 13.10 9.68
CA PRO A 110 -0.16 13.50 11.09
C PRO A 110 -1.49 13.74 11.83
N THR A 111 -2.62 13.73 11.12
CA THR A 111 -3.98 13.85 11.68
C THR A 111 -4.70 12.50 11.79
N ALA A 112 -4.11 11.42 11.30
CA ALA A 112 -4.56 10.07 11.62
C ALA A 112 -4.14 9.72 13.06
N PRO A 113 -4.95 8.94 13.80
CA PRO A 113 -4.50 8.37 15.08
C PRO A 113 -3.26 7.48 14.86
N PRO A 114 -2.46 7.19 15.90
CA PRO A 114 -1.39 6.19 15.79
C PRO A 114 -1.95 4.81 15.40
N PHE A 115 -1.06 3.84 15.17
CA PHE A 115 -1.50 2.46 14.90
C PHE A 115 -1.98 1.77 16.18
N TYR A 116 -1.27 1.99 17.28
CA TYR A 116 -1.64 1.50 18.61
C TYR A 116 -1.48 2.60 19.65
N THR A 117 -2.08 2.42 20.82
CA THR A 117 -1.85 3.26 22.01
C THR A 117 -1.43 2.37 23.17
N ASP A 118 -0.47 2.82 23.98
CA ASP A 118 -0.04 2.05 25.14
C ASP A 118 -1.16 1.95 26.20
N PRO A 119 -1.51 0.73 26.65
CA PRO A 119 -2.28 0.55 27.87
C PRO A 119 -1.67 1.32 29.04
N LYS A 120 -2.51 1.95 29.87
CA LYS A 120 -2.08 2.81 30.99
C LYS A 120 -1.07 2.11 31.89
N GLY A 121 0.16 2.65 31.96
CA GLY A 121 1.25 2.10 32.78
C GLY A 121 2.15 1.10 32.04
N SER A 122 2.00 0.94 30.72
CA SER A 122 2.91 0.20 29.85
C SER A 122 3.60 1.12 28.82
N ASP A 123 4.63 0.59 28.18
CA ASP A 123 5.41 1.21 27.10
C ASP A 123 5.67 0.19 25.96
N MET A 124 4.73 -0.74 25.79
CA MET A 124 4.88 -1.92 24.94
C MET A 124 4.86 -1.59 23.45
N TRP A 125 3.88 -0.80 23.02
CA TRP A 125 3.74 -0.34 21.64
C TRP A 125 4.71 0.79 21.34
N SER A 126 4.99 1.67 22.30
CA SER A 126 5.96 2.77 22.09
C SER A 126 7.38 2.26 21.81
N LYS A 127 7.77 1.09 22.38
CA LYS A 127 9.04 0.42 22.10
C LYS A 127 9.14 -0.28 20.74
N LEU A 128 8.02 -0.57 20.08
CA LEU A 128 8.01 -1.20 18.76
C LEU A 128 8.09 -0.14 17.66
N VAL A 129 8.93 -0.40 16.64
CA VAL A 129 9.24 0.57 15.58
C VAL A 129 9.22 -0.06 14.18
N TYR A 130 8.81 0.74 13.19
CA TYR A 130 8.62 0.37 11.79
C TYR A 130 9.16 1.48 10.86
N ARG A 131 9.30 1.20 9.55
CA ARG A 131 9.58 2.23 8.52
C ARG A 131 8.26 2.63 7.83
N PRO A 132 8.08 3.90 7.40
CA PRO A 132 6.83 4.37 6.80
C PRO A 132 6.75 3.99 5.32
N LEU A 133 6.64 2.70 5.06
CA LEU A 133 6.76 2.09 3.73
C LEU A 133 5.47 1.37 3.38
N ASP A 134 4.43 2.12 3.04
CA ASP A 134 3.04 1.69 3.06
C ASP A 134 2.49 1.20 1.70
N GLU A 135 3.31 0.63 0.82
CA GLU A 135 2.92 0.22 -0.54
C GLU A 135 3.27 -1.26 -0.85
N TYR A 136 3.31 -2.13 0.18
CA TYR A 136 3.64 -3.58 0.08
C TYR A 136 5.02 -3.92 -0.50
N CYS A 137 5.95 -2.98 -0.38
CA CYS A 137 7.38 -3.21 -0.59
C CYS A 137 8.16 -2.38 0.41
N GLU A 138 8.95 -3.07 1.23
CA GLU A 138 9.73 -2.45 2.28
C GLU A 138 11.21 -2.75 2.07
N TRP A 139 12.07 -1.79 2.43
CA TRP A 139 13.51 -1.92 2.20
C TRP A 139 14.36 -1.45 3.36
N ARG A 140 15.58 -1.97 3.38
CA ARG A 140 16.67 -1.53 4.24
C ARG A 140 17.90 -1.23 3.41
N VAL A 141 18.65 -0.23 3.85
CA VAL A 141 19.84 0.27 3.18
C VAL A 141 21.06 -0.07 4.01
N GLU A 142 21.99 -0.78 3.38
CA GLU A 142 23.32 -1.03 3.90
C GLU A 142 24.28 0.04 3.31
N ARG A 143 25.05 0.70 4.19
CA ARG A 143 25.98 1.78 3.82
C ARG A 143 27.40 1.44 4.24
N ASP A 144 28.37 1.82 3.41
CA ASP A 144 29.78 1.74 3.77
C ASP A 144 30.06 2.62 5.02
N PRO A 145 30.71 2.09 6.07
CA PRO A 145 30.91 2.82 7.32
C PRO A 145 31.79 4.07 7.19
N THR A 146 32.61 4.18 6.15
CA THR A 146 33.55 5.30 5.97
C THR A 146 32.94 6.43 5.13
N THR A 147 32.57 6.12 3.89
CA THR A 147 32.07 7.04 2.86
C THR A 147 30.57 7.35 3.00
N LYS A 148 29.82 6.53 3.74
CA LYS A 148 28.34 6.59 3.90
C LYS A 148 27.55 6.39 2.60
N LYS A 149 28.21 6.04 1.49
CA LYS A 149 27.55 5.60 0.25
C LYS A 149 26.75 4.33 0.50
N ILE A 150 25.68 4.14 -0.27
CA ILE A 150 24.94 2.88 -0.27
C ILE A 150 25.81 1.83 -0.95
N ILE A 151 26.01 0.69 -0.28
CA ILE A 151 26.65 -0.49 -0.88
C ILE A 151 25.62 -1.48 -1.39
N ARG A 152 24.47 -1.57 -0.69
CA ARG A 152 23.41 -2.53 -0.96
C ARG A 152 22.06 -2.00 -0.46
N VAL A 153 20.98 -2.36 -1.15
CA VAL A 153 19.60 -2.17 -0.68
C VAL A 153 18.89 -3.53 -0.73
N THR A 154 18.31 -3.95 0.39
CA THR A 154 17.57 -5.21 0.49
C THR A 154 16.06 -4.89 0.52
N PHE A 155 15.29 -5.46 -0.41
CA PHE A 155 13.84 -5.26 -0.59
C PHE A 155 13.04 -6.52 -0.23
N THR A 156 11.80 -6.34 0.23
CA THR A 156 10.88 -7.45 0.50
C THR A 156 9.41 -7.07 0.34
N SER A 157 8.62 -8.04 -0.12
CA SER A 157 7.15 -8.06 -0.09
C SER A 157 6.58 -9.22 0.73
N GLU A 158 7.44 -10.00 1.42
CA GLU A 158 7.02 -11.16 2.20
C GLU A 158 6.00 -10.72 3.27
N PRO A 159 4.81 -11.34 3.37
CA PRO A 159 3.82 -10.95 4.37
C PRO A 159 4.19 -11.51 5.77
N PRO A 160 3.99 -10.75 6.86
CA PRO A 160 4.32 -11.20 8.22
C PRO A 160 3.54 -12.46 8.63
N GLU A 161 2.34 -12.68 8.10
CA GLU A 161 1.52 -13.88 8.36
C GLU A 161 2.23 -15.18 7.94
N TYR A 162 3.03 -15.16 6.87
CA TYR A 162 3.84 -16.31 6.45
C TYR A 162 4.91 -16.66 7.50
N TRP A 163 5.49 -15.65 8.16
CA TRP A 163 6.52 -15.82 9.18
C TRP A 163 5.95 -16.23 10.54
N GLN A 164 4.77 -15.73 10.89
CA GLN A 164 3.99 -16.25 12.04
C GLN A 164 3.57 -17.70 11.83
N ALA A 165 3.15 -18.06 10.61
CA ALA A 165 2.86 -19.43 10.23
C ALA A 165 4.11 -20.34 10.30
N LEU A 166 5.28 -19.88 9.82
CA LEU A 166 6.57 -20.58 10.03
C LEU A 166 6.91 -20.77 11.51
N HIS A 167 6.57 -19.82 12.38
CA HIS A 167 6.81 -19.93 13.82
C HIS A 167 5.87 -20.91 14.54
N GLY A 168 4.76 -21.32 13.91
CA GLY A 168 3.74 -22.17 14.52
C GLY A 168 2.78 -21.40 15.43
N ASP A 169 2.49 -20.14 15.09
CA ASP A 169 1.51 -19.32 15.81
C ASP A 169 0.06 -19.74 15.49
N GLU A 170 -0.89 -19.11 16.18
CA GLU A 170 -2.30 -19.10 15.80
C GLU A 170 -2.64 -17.72 15.25
N LEU A 171 -3.14 -17.64 14.02
CA LEU A 171 -3.55 -16.38 13.38
C LEU A 171 -5.03 -16.07 13.60
N GLN A 172 -5.36 -14.78 13.47
CA GLN A 172 -6.70 -14.25 13.66
C GLN A 172 -7.54 -14.30 12.38
N ASP A 173 -8.85 -14.39 12.52
CA ASP A 173 -9.81 -14.12 11.44
C ASP A 173 -9.98 -12.60 11.19
N VAL A 174 -10.82 -12.24 10.21
CA VAL A 174 -11.12 -10.83 9.88
C VAL A 174 -11.80 -10.04 11.01
N ASN A 175 -12.22 -10.71 12.09
CA ASN A 175 -12.84 -10.11 13.27
C ASN A 175 -11.84 -9.97 14.45
N GLY A 176 -10.56 -10.31 14.25
CA GLY A 176 -9.54 -10.30 15.30
C GLY A 176 -9.61 -11.51 16.25
N LYS A 177 -10.38 -12.55 15.90
CA LYS A 177 -10.48 -13.78 16.71
C LYS A 177 -9.46 -14.80 16.22
N PHE A 178 -8.56 -15.22 17.11
CA PHE A 178 -7.67 -16.37 16.88
C PHE A 178 -8.45 -17.61 16.41
N ALA A 179 -8.05 -18.18 15.28
CA ALA A 179 -8.79 -19.21 14.55
C ALA A 179 -7.91 -20.19 13.73
N TYR A 180 -6.76 -19.74 13.20
CA TYR A 180 -5.95 -20.54 12.26
C TYR A 180 -4.62 -20.94 12.90
N LYS A 181 -4.59 -22.14 13.49
CA LYS A 181 -3.40 -22.68 14.15
C LYS A 181 -2.47 -23.37 13.14
N PHE A 182 -1.19 -23.02 13.17
CA PHE A 182 -0.15 -23.65 12.36
C PHE A 182 0.67 -24.70 13.13
N THR A 183 1.30 -25.62 12.40
CA THR A 183 2.30 -26.56 12.93
C THR A 183 3.62 -25.81 13.17
N GLY A 184 4.12 -25.13 12.14
CA GLY A 184 5.38 -24.38 12.13
C GLY A 184 6.65 -25.23 12.22
N ASP A 185 7.78 -24.60 11.93
CA ASP A 185 9.11 -25.04 12.31
C ASP A 185 9.98 -23.82 12.65
N ARG A 186 10.16 -23.61 13.95
CA ARG A 186 10.96 -22.51 14.51
C ARG A 186 12.45 -22.62 14.22
N LYS A 187 12.95 -23.84 13.92
CA LYS A 187 14.34 -24.05 13.49
C LYS A 187 14.48 -23.62 12.03
N LEU A 188 13.61 -24.07 11.13
CA LEU A 188 13.60 -23.62 9.73
C LEU A 188 13.45 -22.09 9.64
N MET A 189 12.54 -21.50 10.41
CA MET A 189 12.40 -20.04 10.51
C MET A 189 13.72 -19.36 10.94
N LEU A 190 14.43 -19.91 11.93
CA LEU A 190 15.71 -19.39 12.40
C LEU A 190 16.84 -19.58 11.36
N ASP A 191 16.87 -20.72 10.67
CA ASP A 191 17.83 -21.02 9.60
C ASP A 191 17.68 -20.01 8.44
N LEU A 192 16.44 -19.69 8.05
CA LEU A 192 16.14 -18.65 7.06
C LEU A 192 16.62 -17.26 7.56
N TYR A 193 16.43 -16.95 8.86
CA TYR A 193 16.99 -15.76 9.48
C TYR A 193 18.52 -15.70 9.48
N HIS A 194 19.20 -16.84 9.61
CA HIS A 194 20.65 -16.93 9.45
C HIS A 194 21.09 -16.72 8.01
N GLN A 195 20.31 -17.24 7.05
CA GLN A 195 20.57 -17.13 5.60
C GLN A 195 20.40 -15.72 5.05
N TYR A 196 19.26 -15.05 5.32
CA TYR A 196 18.93 -13.78 4.65
C TYR A 196 19.21 -12.52 5.48
N ILE A 197 19.39 -12.64 6.80
CA ILE A 197 19.56 -11.48 7.70
C ILE A 197 20.89 -11.53 8.47
N SER A 198 21.10 -12.51 9.36
CA SER A 198 22.36 -12.66 10.08
C SER A 198 22.47 -13.98 10.85
N PRO A 199 23.62 -14.68 10.84
CA PRO A 199 23.88 -15.80 11.75
C PRO A 199 23.96 -15.40 13.24
N LYS A 200 23.78 -14.11 13.56
CA LYS A 200 23.70 -13.59 14.93
C LYS A 200 22.25 -13.52 15.46
N VAL A 201 21.25 -13.86 14.66
CA VAL A 201 19.84 -13.93 15.10
C VAL A 201 19.69 -15.07 16.11
N LYS A 202 18.88 -14.86 17.15
CA LYS A 202 18.47 -15.90 18.10
C LYS A 202 16.95 -15.99 18.12
N LEU A 203 16.39 -17.15 18.47
CA LEU A 203 14.93 -17.33 18.51
C LEU A 203 14.26 -16.38 19.52
N GLU A 204 14.93 -16.06 20.63
CA GLU A 204 14.41 -15.16 21.68
C GLU A 204 14.48 -13.67 21.29
N ASP A 205 15.18 -13.32 20.21
CA ASP A 205 15.08 -11.98 19.61
C ASP A 205 13.78 -11.83 18.81
N LEU A 206 13.25 -12.93 18.26
CA LEU A 206 12.13 -12.96 17.30
C LEU A 206 10.74 -13.07 17.97
N GLN A 207 10.68 -13.27 19.28
CA GLN A 207 9.43 -13.60 20.00
C GLN A 207 8.87 -12.43 20.83
N CYS A 208 7.55 -12.42 20.99
CA CYS A 208 6.82 -11.48 21.84
C CYS A 208 7.09 -11.74 23.33
N LYS A 209 7.91 -10.89 23.94
CA LYS A 209 8.38 -11.03 25.35
C LYS A 209 7.27 -10.87 26.39
N HIS A 210 6.19 -10.20 25.99
CA HIS A 210 4.91 -10.09 26.68
C HIS A 210 3.78 -10.18 25.63
N GLU A 211 2.56 -10.38 26.09
CA GLU A 211 1.35 -10.26 25.27
C GLU A 211 1.12 -8.79 24.91
N TYR A 212 0.85 -8.50 23.63
CA TYR A 212 0.57 -7.18 23.09
C TYR A 212 -0.94 -7.01 22.87
N TYR A 213 -1.52 -5.94 23.40
CA TYR A 213 -2.97 -5.73 23.40
C TYR A 213 -3.34 -4.24 23.40
N TYR A 214 -4.58 -3.95 23.03
CA TYR A 214 -5.22 -2.63 23.19
C TYR A 214 -6.59 -2.78 23.85
N TYR A 215 -7.28 -1.66 24.10
CA TYR A 215 -8.66 -1.65 24.63
C TYR A 215 -9.63 -1.08 23.60
N GLN A 216 -10.66 -1.85 23.27
CA GLN A 216 -11.83 -1.40 22.52
C GLN A 216 -12.95 -1.08 23.53
N GLY A 217 -13.04 0.18 23.94
CA GLY A 217 -13.89 0.59 25.06
C GLY A 217 -13.43 -0.05 26.37
N LYS A 218 -14.17 -1.04 26.87
CA LYS A 218 -13.80 -1.85 28.06
C LYS A 218 -13.21 -3.22 27.71
N GLN A 219 -13.34 -3.68 26.46
CA GLN A 219 -12.86 -4.99 26.04
C GLN A 219 -11.36 -4.94 25.75
N LYS A 220 -10.59 -5.85 26.36
CA LYS A 220 -9.19 -6.08 26.02
C LYS A 220 -9.12 -6.88 24.71
N VAL A 221 -8.39 -6.39 23.72
CA VAL A 221 -8.16 -7.08 22.44
C VAL A 221 -6.67 -7.41 22.33
N VAL A 222 -6.35 -8.70 22.31
CA VAL A 222 -4.98 -9.21 22.16
C VAL A 222 -4.63 -9.27 20.68
N VAL A 223 -3.44 -8.78 20.32
CA VAL A 223 -2.91 -8.77 18.94
C VAL A 223 -1.86 -9.87 18.78
N PHE A 224 -0.89 -9.94 19.70
CA PHE A 224 0.13 -10.99 19.74
C PHE A 224 0.22 -11.53 21.18
N ARG A 225 0.33 -12.84 21.36
CA ARG A 225 0.44 -13.46 22.71
C ARG A 225 1.90 -13.49 23.15
N LYS A 226 2.13 -13.71 24.44
CA LYS A 226 3.49 -13.91 24.95
C LYS A 226 4.05 -15.23 24.40
N GLY A 227 5.18 -15.15 23.69
CA GLY A 227 5.86 -16.30 23.10
C GLY A 227 5.44 -16.62 21.67
N ASP A 228 4.48 -15.88 21.09
CA ASP A 228 4.23 -15.84 19.64
C ASP A 228 5.40 -15.15 18.93
N TYR A 229 5.43 -15.19 17.59
CA TYR A 229 6.36 -14.41 16.80
C TYR A 229 6.05 -12.91 16.88
N ASN A 230 7.10 -12.08 16.82
CA ASN A 230 7.01 -10.62 16.84
C ASN A 230 7.37 -10.05 15.45
N PRO A 231 6.39 -9.60 14.65
CA PRO A 231 6.66 -8.95 13.35
C PRO A 231 7.58 -7.73 13.44
N TYR A 232 7.56 -7.03 14.58
CA TYR A 232 8.34 -5.79 14.83
C TYR A 232 9.67 -6.06 15.55
N ASN A 233 10.16 -7.31 15.52
CA ASN A 233 11.41 -7.68 16.18
C ASN A 233 12.63 -6.88 15.64
N PRO A 234 13.76 -6.84 16.38
CA PRO A 234 14.93 -6.05 15.96
C PRO A 234 15.48 -6.43 14.59
N TRP A 235 15.31 -7.67 14.13
CA TRP A 235 15.81 -8.16 12.84
C TRP A 235 14.90 -7.84 11.65
N ASN A 236 13.75 -7.20 11.89
CA ASN A 236 12.87 -6.63 10.86
C ASN A 236 12.90 -5.09 10.83
N SER A 237 13.30 -4.48 11.93
CA SER A 237 13.29 -3.03 12.13
C SER A 237 14.69 -2.41 12.09
N THR A 238 15.48 -2.61 13.15
CA THR A 238 16.76 -1.92 13.38
C THR A 238 17.94 -2.63 12.70
N LYS A 239 18.03 -3.96 12.87
CA LYS A 239 19.17 -4.80 12.46
C LYS A 239 19.03 -5.40 11.06
N GLY A 240 17.81 -5.57 10.55
CA GLY A 240 17.52 -6.25 9.27
C GLY A 240 16.13 -5.90 8.72
N ILE A 241 15.66 -6.68 7.74
CA ILE A 241 14.30 -6.61 7.16
C ILE A 241 13.86 -7.96 6.54
N MET A 242 13.23 -8.85 7.34
CA MET A 242 12.83 -10.20 6.86
C MET A 242 11.46 -10.26 6.18
N HIS A 243 10.60 -9.28 6.39
CA HIS A 243 9.28 -9.23 5.78
C HIS A 243 8.71 -7.82 5.94
N LEU A 244 7.51 -7.60 5.41
CA LEU A 244 6.72 -6.38 5.57
C LEU A 244 6.44 -6.12 7.05
N ALA A 245 6.81 -4.94 7.57
CA ALA A 245 6.69 -4.55 8.97
C ALA A 245 5.91 -3.23 9.18
N HIS A 246 5.43 -2.61 8.10
CA HIS A 246 4.53 -1.46 8.17
C HIS A 246 3.10 -1.92 8.52
N PRO A 247 2.37 -1.31 9.47
CA PRO A 247 1.11 -1.88 9.96
C PRO A 247 -0.12 -1.83 9.03
N ASN A 248 0.03 -1.42 7.77
CA ASN A 248 -0.97 -1.65 6.71
C ASN A 248 -0.64 -2.87 5.84
N ASN A 249 0.59 -3.40 5.89
CA ASN A 249 1.14 -4.31 4.89
C ASN A 249 0.91 -5.78 5.27
N PHE A 250 -0.38 -6.16 5.41
CA PHE A 250 -0.85 -7.47 5.86
C PHE A 250 -1.67 -8.16 4.76
N ILE A 251 -1.50 -9.48 4.55
CA ILE A 251 -2.21 -10.19 3.46
C ILE A 251 -3.73 -10.23 3.68
N ALA A 252 -4.17 -10.33 4.94
CA ALA A 252 -5.59 -10.35 5.29
C ALA A 252 -6.28 -9.00 5.01
N ALA A 253 -5.54 -7.89 5.04
CA ALA A 253 -6.07 -6.56 4.70
C ALA A 253 -6.40 -6.46 3.20
N GLU A 254 -5.59 -7.06 2.34
CA GLU A 254 -5.77 -7.00 0.88
C GLU A 254 -6.85 -7.95 0.38
N ILE A 255 -7.05 -9.07 1.08
CA ILE A 255 -8.24 -9.93 0.91
C ILE A 255 -9.52 -9.14 1.21
N GLN A 256 -9.54 -8.40 2.32
CA GLN A 256 -10.69 -7.55 2.67
C GLN A 256 -10.87 -6.38 1.69
N LEU A 257 -9.78 -5.72 1.27
CA LEU A 257 -9.79 -4.63 0.28
C LEU A 257 -10.38 -5.09 -1.07
N GLY A 258 -9.96 -6.26 -1.57
CA GLY A 258 -10.52 -6.86 -2.77
C GLY A 258 -12.02 -7.14 -2.62
N SER A 259 -12.45 -7.66 -1.48
CA SER A 259 -13.87 -7.90 -1.19
C SER A 259 -14.68 -6.60 -1.12
N ASP A 260 -14.22 -5.61 -0.34
CA ASP A 260 -14.84 -4.28 -0.17
C ASP A 260 -15.04 -3.58 -1.52
N ALA A 261 -14.03 -3.67 -2.40
CA ALA A 261 -14.02 -3.06 -3.71
C ALA A 261 -15.04 -3.66 -4.69
N THR A 262 -15.54 -4.89 -4.46
CA THR A 262 -16.61 -5.47 -5.29
C THR A 262 -17.95 -4.75 -5.14
N VAL A 263 -18.17 -4.00 -4.05
CA VAL A 263 -19.47 -3.38 -3.77
C VAL A 263 -19.57 -2.00 -4.42
N MET A 264 -20.13 -1.97 -5.63
CA MET A 264 -20.44 -0.75 -6.39
C MET A 264 -21.09 0.35 -5.54
N ARG A 265 -20.58 1.58 -5.69
CA ARG A 265 -21.07 2.77 -4.98
C ARG A 265 -21.68 3.79 -5.94
N GLN A 266 -22.69 4.52 -5.46
CA GLN A 266 -23.29 5.66 -6.16
C GLN A 266 -23.53 6.85 -5.23
N LYS A 267 -23.64 8.04 -5.85
CA LYS A 267 -24.08 9.28 -5.21
C LYS A 267 -25.12 9.94 -6.11
N ASN A 268 -26.32 10.16 -5.59
CA ASN A 268 -27.46 10.72 -6.33
C ASN A 268 -27.79 9.95 -7.63
N GLY A 269 -27.63 8.62 -7.62
CA GLY A 269 -27.83 7.74 -8.78
C GLY A 269 -26.63 7.63 -9.72
N ILE A 270 -25.62 8.49 -9.59
CA ILE A 270 -24.42 8.49 -10.43
C ILE A 270 -23.39 7.50 -9.84
N PRO A 271 -22.86 6.54 -10.62
CA PRO A 271 -21.80 5.64 -10.16
C PRO A 271 -20.53 6.41 -9.74
N VAL A 272 -19.92 6.03 -8.63
CA VAL A 272 -18.64 6.61 -8.16
C VAL A 272 -17.50 5.73 -8.69
N VAL A 273 -16.79 6.24 -9.72
CA VAL A 273 -15.82 5.44 -10.51
C VAL A 273 -14.38 5.95 -10.46
N GLN A 274 -14.13 7.15 -9.93
CA GLN A 274 -12.76 7.65 -9.77
C GLN A 274 -12.14 7.04 -8.51
N ALA A 275 -10.91 6.52 -8.63
CA ALA A 275 -10.23 5.72 -7.62
C ALA A 275 -10.29 6.30 -6.20
N ASP A 276 -9.63 7.43 -5.95
CA ASP A 276 -9.61 8.07 -4.63
C ASP A 276 -11.02 8.39 -4.10
N ALA A 277 -11.94 8.82 -4.97
CA ALA A 277 -13.33 9.11 -4.62
C ALA A 277 -14.13 7.85 -4.23
N LEU A 278 -13.84 6.71 -4.84
CA LEU A 278 -14.44 5.41 -4.51
C LEU A 278 -13.98 4.94 -3.12
N ILE A 279 -12.68 5.06 -2.80
CA ILE A 279 -12.15 4.80 -1.44
C ILE A 279 -12.88 5.69 -0.42
N CYS A 280 -12.94 6.99 -0.70
CA CYS A 280 -13.62 7.98 0.14
C CYS A 280 -15.12 7.75 0.32
N CYS A 281 -15.81 7.20 -0.67
CA CYS A 281 -17.25 6.87 -0.66
C CYS A 281 -17.53 5.48 -0.07
N GLY A 282 -16.55 4.57 -0.21
CA GLY A 282 -16.60 3.17 0.18
C GLY A 282 -16.47 2.96 1.68
N GLY A 283 -15.57 3.72 2.33
CA GLY A 283 -15.24 3.60 3.75
C GLY A 283 -14.13 2.60 4.05
N TYR A 284 -13.41 2.16 3.01
CA TYR A 284 -12.32 1.18 3.07
C TYR A 284 -11.01 1.80 2.59
N GLY A 285 -9.87 1.17 2.91
CA GLY A 285 -8.55 1.54 2.37
C GLY A 285 -7.96 2.90 2.80
N GLY A 286 -6.72 3.15 2.36
CA GLY A 286 -5.94 4.36 2.60
C GLY A 286 -5.92 5.31 1.41
N THR A 287 -6.71 6.38 1.49
CA THR A 287 -6.96 7.42 0.45
C THR A 287 -5.73 8.19 -0.03
N SER A 288 -4.56 8.00 0.58
CA SER A 288 -3.30 8.66 0.23
C SER A 288 -2.21 7.68 -0.25
N ARG A 289 -2.51 6.38 -0.37
CA ARG A 289 -1.62 5.32 -0.89
C ARG A 289 -1.71 5.22 -2.42
N ASN A 290 -0.75 4.56 -3.05
CA ASN A 290 -0.87 4.11 -4.44
C ASN A 290 -1.72 2.84 -4.53
N SER A 291 -1.46 1.86 -3.66
CA SER A 291 -2.10 0.54 -3.66
C SER A 291 -3.63 0.63 -3.63
N ASP A 292 -4.20 1.17 -2.55
CA ASP A 292 -5.62 0.95 -2.21
C ASP A 292 -6.58 1.59 -3.22
N PRO A 293 -6.35 2.83 -3.71
CA PRO A 293 -7.15 3.41 -4.78
C PRO A 293 -7.03 2.63 -6.09
N THR A 294 -5.85 2.08 -6.41
CA THR A 294 -5.60 1.35 -7.67
C THR A 294 -6.26 -0.01 -7.68
N ILE A 295 -6.14 -0.76 -6.58
CA ILE A 295 -6.83 -2.04 -6.34
C ILE A 295 -8.34 -1.81 -6.27
N GLY A 296 -8.76 -0.82 -5.47
CA GLY A 296 -10.16 -0.45 -5.28
C GLY A 296 -10.87 -0.10 -6.58
N ALA A 297 -10.25 0.70 -7.45
CA ALA A 297 -10.80 1.00 -8.77
C ALA A 297 -10.81 -0.23 -9.68
N SER A 298 -9.69 -0.93 -9.84
CA SER A 298 -9.55 -2.04 -10.78
C SER A 298 -10.52 -3.20 -10.49
N VAL A 299 -10.71 -3.54 -9.22
CA VAL A 299 -11.69 -4.55 -8.79
C VAL A 299 -13.13 -4.04 -8.97
N ASN A 300 -13.40 -2.77 -8.68
CA ASN A 300 -14.74 -2.21 -8.87
C ASN A 300 -15.13 -2.11 -10.35
N ASP A 301 -14.18 -1.85 -11.25
CA ASP A 301 -14.41 -1.84 -12.69
C ASP A 301 -14.90 -3.21 -13.18
N LEU A 302 -14.25 -4.29 -12.74
CA LEU A 302 -14.69 -5.67 -12.99
C LEU A 302 -16.06 -5.97 -12.36
N ALA A 303 -16.35 -5.39 -11.20
CA ALA A 303 -17.64 -5.56 -10.53
C ALA A 303 -18.78 -4.83 -11.26
N ARG A 304 -18.52 -3.62 -11.78
CA ARG A 304 -19.45 -2.86 -12.65
C ARG A 304 -19.66 -3.53 -14.01
N LEU A 305 -18.71 -4.34 -14.47
CA LEU A 305 -18.86 -5.25 -15.62
C LEU A 305 -19.59 -6.57 -15.27
N GLY A 306 -20.09 -6.73 -14.04
CA GLY A 306 -20.93 -7.87 -13.65
C GLY A 306 -20.19 -9.21 -13.54
N ALA A 307 -18.87 -9.20 -13.28
CA ALA A 307 -18.10 -10.41 -13.01
C ALA A 307 -18.25 -10.88 -11.55
N MET A 308 -17.99 -12.17 -11.33
CA MET A 308 -17.54 -12.69 -10.04
C MET A 308 -16.01 -12.62 -9.96
N ILE A 309 -15.46 -12.21 -8.83
CA ILE A 309 -14.05 -11.82 -8.68
C ILE A 309 -13.42 -12.56 -7.49
N THR A 310 -12.17 -12.96 -7.63
CA THR A 310 -11.34 -13.48 -6.53
C THR A 310 -9.90 -12.98 -6.69
N LEU A 311 -9.05 -13.25 -5.72
CA LEU A 311 -7.60 -13.05 -5.86
C LEU A 311 -6.98 -14.31 -6.46
N LYS A 312 -6.07 -14.13 -7.43
CA LYS A 312 -5.38 -15.23 -8.10
C LYS A 312 -4.52 -16.00 -7.08
N ASN A 313 -4.29 -17.28 -7.36
CA ASN A 313 -3.40 -18.13 -6.59
C ASN A 313 -1.94 -18.08 -7.13
N PRO A 314 -0.91 -17.97 -6.26
CA PRO A 314 -0.98 -17.71 -4.82
C PRO A 314 -1.47 -16.30 -4.53
N VAL A 315 -2.19 -16.15 -3.41
CA VAL A 315 -2.58 -14.83 -2.90
C VAL A 315 -1.36 -14.21 -2.24
N GLY A 316 -1.12 -12.94 -2.51
CA GLY A 316 0.02 -12.17 -2.01
C GLY A 316 0.22 -10.91 -2.84
N LEU A 317 1.23 -10.13 -2.48
CA LEU A 317 1.58 -8.87 -3.13
C LEU A 317 3.07 -8.92 -3.42
N TYR A 318 3.46 -8.52 -4.63
CA TYR A 318 4.74 -8.92 -5.17
C TYR A 318 5.48 -7.76 -5.80
N ILE A 319 6.79 -7.74 -5.65
CA ILE A 319 7.66 -7.01 -6.57
C ILE A 319 7.42 -7.62 -7.96
N HIS A 320 6.88 -6.79 -8.86
CA HIS A 320 6.57 -7.20 -10.22
C HIS A 320 7.82 -7.10 -11.11
N ASP A 321 8.38 -5.89 -11.16
CA ASP A 321 9.58 -5.57 -11.93
C ASP A 321 10.29 -4.31 -11.40
N LEU A 322 11.43 -4.01 -12.02
CA LEU A 322 12.20 -2.79 -11.84
C LEU A 322 12.27 -2.06 -13.19
N ASN A 323 11.73 -0.84 -13.25
CA ASN A 323 11.88 0.04 -14.40
C ASN A 323 13.36 0.45 -14.55
N THR A 324 13.92 0.14 -15.71
CA THR A 324 15.33 0.31 -16.06
C THR A 324 15.69 1.75 -16.50
N GLU A 325 14.70 2.62 -16.70
CA GLU A 325 14.89 3.96 -17.25
C GLU A 325 15.76 4.89 -16.38
N GLY A 326 16.70 5.58 -17.04
CA GLY A 326 17.46 6.67 -16.42
C GLY A 326 18.63 6.26 -15.52
N PHE A 327 18.92 4.97 -15.37
CA PHE A 327 20.08 4.47 -14.62
C PHE A 327 21.38 4.62 -15.41
N THR A 328 22.44 5.11 -14.72
CA THR A 328 23.77 5.30 -15.30
C THR A 328 24.89 5.00 -14.30
N LYS A 329 25.97 4.39 -14.80
CA LYS A 329 27.23 4.15 -14.09
C LYS A 329 27.94 5.48 -13.76
N PRO A 330 28.95 5.49 -12.87
CA PRO A 330 29.56 6.73 -12.40
C PRO A 330 30.27 7.53 -13.51
N ASN A 331 30.81 6.81 -14.51
CA ASN A 331 31.43 7.32 -15.74
C ASN A 331 30.42 7.94 -16.74
N GLY A 332 29.11 7.71 -16.56
CA GLY A 332 28.03 8.21 -17.43
C GLY A 332 27.48 7.19 -18.44
N GLU A 333 28.00 5.96 -18.48
CA GLU A 333 27.43 4.89 -19.30
C GLU A 333 26.04 4.49 -18.78
N VAL A 334 25.10 4.19 -19.69
CA VAL A 334 23.81 3.60 -19.34
C VAL A 334 24.02 2.14 -18.91
N VAL A 335 23.27 1.69 -17.92
CA VAL A 335 23.32 0.31 -17.40
C VAL A 335 21.91 -0.20 -17.15
N ASP A 336 21.65 -1.48 -17.41
CA ASP A 336 20.41 -2.10 -16.96
C ASP A 336 20.54 -2.37 -15.45
N PRO A 337 19.75 -1.72 -14.57
CA PRO A 337 19.81 -1.98 -13.14
C PRO A 337 19.46 -3.43 -12.75
N LYS A 338 18.88 -4.23 -13.66
CA LYS A 338 18.65 -5.67 -13.45
C LYS A 338 19.96 -6.46 -13.37
N GLU A 339 21.08 -5.95 -13.91
CA GLU A 339 22.43 -6.51 -13.68
C GLU A 339 22.82 -6.51 -12.19
N TYR A 340 22.23 -5.60 -11.39
CA TYR A 340 22.50 -5.44 -9.96
C TYR A 340 21.31 -5.83 -9.07
N PHE A 341 20.14 -6.15 -9.64
CA PHE A 341 18.92 -6.51 -8.92
C PHE A 341 18.73 -8.03 -8.84
N LYS A 342 19.30 -8.64 -7.82
CA LYS A 342 19.25 -10.10 -7.60
C LYS A 342 18.01 -10.51 -6.81
N VAL A 343 17.11 -11.29 -7.43
CA VAL A 343 16.03 -12.01 -6.74
C VAL A 343 16.61 -13.10 -5.82
N LEU A 344 16.02 -13.26 -4.63
CA LEU A 344 16.40 -14.27 -3.63
C LEU A 344 15.23 -15.18 -3.21
N ARG A 345 13.98 -14.71 -3.23
CA ARG A 345 12.76 -15.46 -2.86
C ARG A 345 11.58 -15.02 -3.73
N GLY A 346 10.59 -15.89 -3.90
CA GLY A 346 9.47 -15.72 -4.81
C GLY A 346 9.76 -16.22 -6.23
N ASN A 347 8.81 -16.06 -7.15
CA ASN A 347 8.88 -16.54 -8.53
C ASN A 347 9.05 -15.37 -9.51
N GLU A 348 10.31 -15.08 -9.86
CA GLU A 348 10.72 -14.03 -10.80
C GLU A 348 10.03 -14.12 -12.18
N LYS A 349 9.77 -15.33 -12.68
CA LYS A 349 9.23 -15.54 -14.04
C LYS A 349 7.78 -15.07 -14.20
N GLU A 350 7.01 -15.12 -13.11
CA GLU A 350 5.61 -14.67 -13.06
C GLU A 350 5.48 -13.22 -12.54
N GLY A 351 6.61 -12.55 -12.27
CA GLY A 351 6.65 -11.27 -11.55
C GLY A 351 6.08 -11.39 -10.13
N MET A 352 6.33 -12.51 -9.46
CA MET A 352 5.89 -12.79 -8.08
C MET A 352 7.08 -12.78 -7.11
N ILE A 353 7.90 -11.71 -7.16
CA ILE A 353 9.13 -11.61 -6.37
C ILE A 353 8.79 -11.18 -4.94
N GLU A 354 9.35 -11.92 -3.98
CA GLU A 354 9.13 -11.74 -2.54
C GLU A 354 10.33 -11.09 -1.83
N ARG A 355 11.53 -11.35 -2.34
CA ARG A 355 12.77 -10.75 -1.85
C ARG A 355 13.75 -10.51 -2.98
N ALA A 356 14.32 -9.31 -3.01
CA ALA A 356 15.38 -8.95 -3.92
C ALA A 356 16.45 -8.07 -3.24
N VAL A 357 17.60 -7.95 -3.89
CA VAL A 357 18.74 -7.17 -3.44
C VAL A 357 19.26 -6.35 -4.60
N PHE A 358 19.45 -5.05 -4.39
CA PHE A 358 20.20 -4.19 -5.30
C PHE A 358 21.62 -3.98 -4.76
N GLU A 359 22.63 -4.56 -5.41
CA GLU A 359 24.03 -4.58 -4.96
C GLU A 359 24.99 -4.65 -6.15
N VAL A 360 26.03 -3.81 -6.15
CA VAL A 360 27.02 -3.75 -7.24
C VAL A 360 28.16 -4.75 -6.96
N PRO A 361 28.52 -5.64 -7.91
CA PRO A 361 29.68 -6.53 -7.76
C PRO A 361 30.99 -5.77 -7.56
N ALA A 362 31.82 -6.21 -6.61
CA ALA A 362 33.09 -5.54 -6.27
C ALA A 362 34.07 -5.38 -7.46
N SER A 363 33.92 -6.20 -8.51
CA SER A 363 34.68 -6.10 -9.76
C SER A 363 34.39 -4.86 -10.60
N GLU A 364 33.27 -4.17 -10.39
CA GLU A 364 32.92 -2.90 -11.06
C GLU A 364 33.70 -1.70 -10.49
N GLY A 365 34.29 -1.83 -9.30
CA GLY A 365 35.07 -0.76 -8.65
C GLY A 365 34.26 0.42 -8.11
N PHE A 366 32.93 0.38 -8.15
CA PHE A 366 32.03 1.39 -7.57
C PHE A 366 30.92 0.77 -6.73
N THR A 367 30.12 1.61 -6.06
CA THR A 367 29.04 1.19 -5.15
C THR A 367 27.66 1.61 -5.67
N VAL A 368 26.57 1.04 -5.12
CA VAL A 368 25.20 1.48 -5.43
C VAL A 368 25.02 2.99 -5.29
N GLY A 369 25.68 3.62 -4.31
CA GLY A 369 25.63 5.07 -4.10
C GLY A 369 26.38 5.94 -5.12
N ASP A 370 27.11 5.32 -6.05
CA ASP A 370 27.79 6.00 -7.17
C ASP A 370 26.99 5.98 -8.47
N ILE A 371 26.02 5.05 -8.58
CA ILE A 371 25.04 5.01 -9.67
C ILE A 371 24.16 6.26 -9.60
N LYS A 372 23.75 6.77 -10.76
CA LYS A 372 22.84 7.92 -10.89
C LYS A 372 21.55 7.48 -11.55
N ILE A 373 20.43 8.02 -11.05
CA ILE A 373 19.09 7.93 -11.67
C ILE A 373 18.72 9.34 -12.13
N GLY A 374 18.46 9.52 -13.42
CA GLY A 374 18.18 10.86 -13.99
C GLY A 374 19.32 11.85 -13.78
N GLY A 375 20.57 11.38 -13.74
CA GLY A 375 21.76 12.17 -13.42
C GLY A 375 21.99 12.45 -11.93
N VAL A 376 21.04 12.12 -11.04
CA VAL A 376 21.16 12.32 -9.59
C VAL A 376 21.71 11.05 -8.91
N PRO A 377 22.83 11.11 -8.15
CA PRO A 377 23.35 9.95 -7.43
C PRO A 377 22.34 9.32 -6.46
N ILE A 378 22.38 7.99 -6.31
CA ILE A 378 21.53 7.25 -5.38
C ILE A 378 22.01 7.51 -3.94
N LYS A 379 21.28 8.37 -3.21
CA LYS A 379 21.56 8.71 -1.81
C LYS A 379 20.68 7.96 -0.82
N TRP A 380 19.51 7.50 -1.26
CA TRP A 380 18.49 6.83 -0.45
C TRP A 380 17.95 5.59 -1.17
N GLY A 381 17.66 4.52 -0.44
CA GLY A 381 17.09 3.29 -1.04
C GLY A 381 15.76 3.53 -1.76
N GLY A 382 15.01 4.55 -1.30
CA GLY A 382 13.77 4.98 -1.93
C GLY A 382 13.91 5.51 -3.36
N GLN A 383 15.10 5.94 -3.81
CA GLN A 383 15.31 6.33 -5.21
C GLN A 383 15.24 5.12 -6.16
N ILE A 384 15.55 3.92 -5.66
CA ILE A 384 15.39 2.66 -6.41
C ILE A 384 13.96 2.15 -6.27
N ALA A 385 13.36 2.24 -5.08
CA ALA A 385 11.95 1.89 -4.87
C ALA A 385 10.99 2.70 -5.75
N ASP A 386 11.32 3.96 -6.05
CA ASP A 386 10.58 4.82 -6.97
C ASP A 386 10.53 4.30 -8.42
N HIS A 387 11.35 3.30 -8.76
CA HIS A 387 11.38 2.58 -10.02
C HIS A 387 10.88 1.12 -9.91
N ILE A 388 10.56 0.62 -8.72
CA ILE A 388 9.99 -0.71 -8.53
C ILE A 388 8.47 -0.64 -8.64
N ASN A 389 7.88 -1.52 -9.45
CA ASN A 389 6.44 -1.72 -9.48
C ASN A 389 6.05 -2.93 -8.62
N ILE A 390 4.94 -2.81 -7.89
CA ILE A 390 4.33 -3.85 -7.08
C ILE A 390 3.02 -4.26 -7.74
N LYS A 391 2.66 -5.54 -7.64
CA LYS A 391 1.36 -6.05 -8.12
C LYS A 391 0.61 -6.91 -7.12
N ILE A 392 -0.71 -6.96 -7.32
CA ILE A 392 -1.58 -8.07 -6.95
C ILE A 392 -2.34 -8.52 -8.20
N THR A 393 -2.62 -9.82 -8.34
CA THR A 393 -3.38 -10.32 -9.50
C THR A 393 -4.80 -10.71 -9.07
N GLY A 394 -5.81 -10.09 -9.69
CA GLY A 394 -7.20 -10.49 -9.55
C GLY A 394 -7.62 -11.45 -10.66
N THR A 395 -8.57 -12.35 -10.38
CA THR A 395 -9.21 -13.22 -11.38
C THR A 395 -10.71 -12.92 -11.42
N ALA A 396 -11.20 -12.46 -12.57
CA ALA A 396 -12.62 -12.25 -12.86
C ALA A 396 -13.19 -13.39 -13.71
N VAL A 397 -14.42 -13.82 -13.42
CA VAL A 397 -15.13 -14.88 -14.14
C VAL A 397 -16.56 -14.43 -14.47
N GLY A 398 -17.03 -14.73 -15.68
CA GLY A 398 -18.44 -14.51 -16.04
C GLY A 398 -18.84 -13.04 -16.15
N LEU A 399 -18.07 -12.24 -16.88
CA LEU A 399 -18.42 -10.86 -17.24
C LEU A 399 -19.87 -10.78 -17.76
N GLY A 400 -20.65 -9.81 -17.26
CA GLY A 400 -22.06 -9.60 -17.58
C GLY A 400 -23.07 -10.52 -16.87
N SER A 401 -22.62 -11.48 -16.03
CA SER A 401 -23.52 -12.42 -15.36
C SER A 401 -24.26 -11.83 -14.15
N ILE A 402 -23.61 -10.96 -13.37
CA ILE A 402 -24.16 -10.39 -12.14
C ILE A 402 -24.74 -8.99 -12.38
N LYS A 403 -25.89 -8.71 -11.77
CA LYS A 403 -26.57 -7.40 -11.79
C LYS A 403 -26.96 -7.02 -10.37
N ASN A 404 -26.10 -6.25 -9.71
CA ASN A 404 -26.30 -5.80 -8.32
C ASN A 404 -26.77 -4.34 -8.22
N PRO A 405 -27.43 -3.97 -7.12
CA PRO A 405 -27.68 -2.57 -6.78
C PRO A 405 -26.37 -1.86 -6.43
N MET A 406 -26.28 -0.58 -6.77
CA MET A 406 -25.20 0.30 -6.28
C MET A 406 -25.60 0.90 -4.93
N LEU A 407 -24.78 0.69 -3.90
CA LEU A 407 -25.04 1.22 -2.57
C LEU A 407 -24.71 2.72 -2.51
N PRO A 408 -25.38 3.53 -1.67
CA PRO A 408 -24.97 4.90 -1.42
C PRO A 408 -23.55 4.96 -0.82
N CYS A 409 -22.88 6.11 -0.90
CA CYS A 409 -21.66 6.33 -0.12
C CYS A 409 -21.94 6.14 1.38
N ALA A 410 -21.13 5.32 2.04
CA ALA A 410 -21.14 5.17 3.49
C ALA A 410 -20.39 6.32 4.17
N THR A 411 -19.35 6.83 3.50
CA THR A 411 -18.42 7.82 4.03
C THR A 411 -18.13 8.94 3.03
N TYR A 412 -17.35 9.93 3.45
CA TYR A 412 -16.70 10.93 2.60
C TYR A 412 -15.31 11.30 3.14
N CYS A 413 -14.49 11.96 2.31
CA CYS A 413 -13.20 12.51 2.70
C CYS A 413 -13.19 14.03 2.76
N CYS A 414 -12.18 14.58 3.42
CA CYS A 414 -11.89 16.01 3.41
C CYS A 414 -10.48 16.33 2.91
N ILE A 415 -10.33 17.52 2.32
CA ILE A 415 -9.04 18.17 2.06
C ILE A 415 -8.83 19.30 3.09
N ASN A 416 -7.57 19.60 3.39
CA ASN A 416 -7.18 20.78 4.16
C ASN A 416 -6.58 21.82 3.20
N GLU A 417 -6.94 23.10 3.34
CA GLU A 417 -6.43 24.17 2.46
C GLU A 417 -4.90 24.33 2.54
N THR A 418 -4.27 23.93 3.65
CA THR A 418 -2.80 23.92 3.83
C THR A 418 -2.12 22.66 3.27
N LYS A 419 -2.89 21.62 2.92
CA LYS A 419 -2.43 20.38 2.26
C LYS A 419 -3.43 19.90 1.20
N PRO A 420 -3.67 20.68 0.13
CA PRO A 420 -4.77 20.43 -0.81
C PRO A 420 -4.60 19.15 -1.65
N LEU A 421 -3.39 18.58 -1.69
CA LEU A 421 -3.10 17.32 -2.37
C LEU A 421 -3.35 16.07 -1.51
N ALA A 422 -3.57 16.23 -0.19
CA ALA A 422 -3.73 15.10 0.74
C ALA A 422 -5.20 14.89 1.10
N LEU A 423 -5.72 13.69 0.83
CA LEU A 423 -7.05 13.27 1.26
C LEU A 423 -6.99 12.80 2.70
N THR A 424 -7.56 13.60 3.59
CA THR A 424 -7.50 13.43 5.04
C THR A 424 -8.85 13.00 5.61
N ARG A 425 -8.80 12.03 6.52
CA ARG A 425 -9.91 11.53 7.36
C ARG A 425 -11.12 11.03 6.55
N VAL A 426 -11.34 9.72 6.59
CA VAL A 426 -12.65 9.11 6.28
C VAL A 426 -13.66 9.55 7.37
N ILE A 427 -14.84 9.97 6.95
CA ILE A 427 -15.92 10.48 7.83
C ILE A 427 -17.24 9.86 7.40
N ASP A 428 -18.02 9.36 8.36
CA ASP A 428 -19.33 8.76 8.09
C ASP A 428 -20.34 9.76 7.51
N VAL A 429 -21.19 9.31 6.58
CA VAL A 429 -22.24 10.15 5.99
C VAL A 429 -23.30 10.48 7.03
N GLY A 430 -23.31 11.74 7.46
CA GLY A 430 -24.14 12.28 8.53
C GLY A 430 -23.31 13.00 9.60
N ASP A 431 -22.04 12.63 9.73
CA ASP A 431 -21.13 13.20 10.73
C ASP A 431 -20.64 14.60 10.32
N LYS A 432 -20.21 15.41 11.30
CA LYS A 432 -19.86 16.82 11.04
C LYS A 432 -18.48 16.95 10.37
N GLN A 433 -18.44 17.71 9.28
CA GLN A 433 -17.21 18.16 8.62
C GLN A 433 -16.28 18.88 9.61
N PRO A 434 -14.96 18.60 9.64
CA PRO A 434 -14.06 19.21 10.62
C PRO A 434 -13.80 20.68 10.29
N ALA A 435 -13.61 21.53 11.31
CA ALA A 435 -13.29 22.93 11.12
C ALA A 435 -11.92 23.10 10.43
N GLY A 436 -11.84 23.98 9.41
CA GLY A 436 -10.63 24.18 8.61
C GLY A 436 -10.42 23.16 7.48
N TYR A 437 -11.43 22.34 7.18
CA TYR A 437 -11.41 21.35 6.09
C TYR A 437 -12.58 21.57 5.14
N GLN A 438 -12.40 21.20 3.87
CA GLN A 438 -13.45 21.17 2.85
C GLN A 438 -13.75 19.72 2.43
N LYS A 439 -14.98 19.42 2.00
CA LYS A 439 -15.33 18.09 1.45
C LYS A 439 -14.58 17.84 0.14
N ALA A 440 -13.89 16.72 0.06
CA ALA A 440 -13.34 16.23 -1.20
C ALA A 440 -14.48 15.73 -2.11
N PHE A 441 -14.23 15.70 -3.43
CA PHE A 441 -15.14 15.14 -4.43
C PHE A 441 -16.59 15.64 -4.28
N LEU A 442 -16.74 16.97 -4.39
CA LEU A 442 -18.03 17.64 -4.53
C LEU A 442 -18.65 17.33 -5.90
N PHE A 443 -19.13 16.09 -6.06
CA PHE A 443 -20.19 15.74 -7.00
C PHE A 443 -21.48 16.45 -6.56
N GLU A 444 -21.55 17.75 -6.78
CA GLU A 444 -22.79 18.52 -6.84
C GLU A 444 -23.47 18.26 -8.21
N GLN A 445 -24.65 18.82 -8.44
CA GLN A 445 -25.43 18.57 -9.65
C GLN A 445 -24.81 19.27 -10.87
N GLY A 446 -23.75 18.67 -11.42
CA GLY A 446 -23.16 19.03 -12.69
C GLY A 446 -24.14 18.77 -13.83
N THR A 447 -24.98 19.76 -14.14
CA THR A 447 -25.64 19.84 -15.44
C THR A 447 -24.57 19.84 -16.53
N PHE A 448 -24.59 18.83 -17.40
CA PHE A 448 -23.68 18.76 -18.54
C PHE A 448 -24.00 19.91 -19.51
N GLY A 449 -23.25 21.00 -19.37
CA GLY A 449 -23.06 22.07 -20.37
C GLY A 449 -24.33 22.70 -20.94
N ASN A 450 -24.95 23.65 -20.20
CA ASN A 450 -25.83 24.63 -20.84
C ASN A 450 -25.81 26.03 -20.19
N THR A 451 -24.62 26.51 -19.83
CA THR A 451 -24.38 27.86 -19.30
C THR A 451 -23.16 28.51 -19.96
N ALA A 452 -23.35 29.01 -21.18
CA ALA A 452 -22.42 29.93 -21.83
C ALA A 452 -22.52 31.35 -21.25
N GLU A 453 -22.41 31.50 -19.92
CA GLU A 453 -22.35 32.82 -19.26
C GLU A 453 -20.92 33.17 -18.85
N THR A 454 -20.45 34.33 -19.31
CA THR A 454 -19.09 34.80 -19.12
C THR A 454 -18.79 35.14 -17.66
N LEU A 455 -17.76 34.52 -17.08
CA LEU A 455 -17.14 34.95 -15.83
C LEU A 455 -16.53 36.35 -15.97
N LYS A 456 -17.32 37.39 -15.68
CA LYS A 456 -16.83 38.78 -15.58
C LYS A 456 -16.03 38.94 -14.27
N PRO A 457 -14.76 39.38 -14.31
CA PRO A 457 -13.98 39.58 -13.09
C PRO A 457 -14.61 40.66 -12.19
N LYS A 458 -14.91 40.31 -10.93
CA LYS A 458 -15.32 41.31 -9.93
C LYS A 458 -14.09 42.08 -9.44
N SER A 459 -14.20 43.41 -9.48
CA SER A 459 -13.08 44.33 -9.26
C SER A 459 -12.59 44.39 -7.82
N LEU A 460 -11.38 43.90 -7.56
CA LEU A 460 -10.57 44.31 -6.41
C LEU A 460 -9.67 45.49 -6.82
N LEU A 461 -10.13 46.71 -6.53
CA LEU A 461 -9.34 47.93 -6.22
C LEU A 461 -10.25 49.16 -6.22
N LYS A 462 -10.50 49.75 -5.03
CA LYS A 462 -11.08 51.09 -4.88
C LYS A 462 -10.07 52.00 -4.16
N THR A 463 -9.15 52.59 -4.91
CA THR A 463 -8.32 53.72 -4.47
C THR A 463 -8.67 54.96 -5.29
N LYS A 464 -8.81 56.12 -4.63
CA LYS A 464 -9.36 57.34 -5.24
C LYS A 464 -8.29 58.07 -6.07
N ALA A 465 -8.55 58.27 -7.36
CA ALA A 465 -7.74 59.17 -8.18
C ALA A 465 -8.06 60.65 -7.87
N LYS A 466 -7.02 61.49 -7.83
CA LYS A 466 -7.11 62.94 -8.06
C LYS A 466 -6.32 63.29 -9.33
N LYS A 467 -6.84 64.24 -10.11
CA LYS A 467 -6.19 64.86 -11.28
C LYS A 467 -5.00 65.73 -10.79
N THR A 468 -3.99 66.19 -11.55
CA THR A 468 -3.78 66.44 -13.01
C THR A 468 -2.22 66.51 -13.22
N ALA A 469 -1.55 66.65 -14.38
CA ALA A 469 -1.93 66.95 -15.78
C ALA A 469 -0.87 66.51 -16.83
N LYS A 470 -1.24 66.76 -18.10
CA LYS A 470 -0.46 66.91 -19.36
C LYS A 470 1.09 66.86 -19.30
N SER A 471 1.66 66.03 -20.18
CA SER A 471 2.79 66.39 -21.07
C SER A 471 2.54 65.78 -22.47
N LYS A 472 3.32 66.17 -23.50
CA LYS A 472 3.13 65.76 -24.91
C LYS A 472 4.04 64.59 -25.32
N PRO A 473 3.69 63.82 -26.37
CA PRO A 473 4.53 62.74 -26.89
C PRO A 473 5.62 63.26 -27.85
N GLU A 474 6.74 62.52 -27.93
CA GLU A 474 7.73 62.66 -29.00
C GLU A 474 8.10 61.28 -29.60
N LYS A 475 8.88 61.27 -30.68
CA LYS A 475 8.71 60.30 -31.78
C LYS A 475 9.66 59.09 -31.77
N SER A 476 9.08 57.98 -32.22
CA SER A 476 9.73 56.87 -32.93
C SER A 476 11.04 57.19 -33.65
N THR A 477 12.04 56.30 -33.52
CA THR A 477 12.88 55.87 -34.65
C THR A 477 13.47 54.48 -34.43
N VAL A 478 13.46 53.65 -35.48
CA VAL A 478 14.17 52.37 -35.58
C VAL A 478 14.89 52.33 -36.92
N PRO A 479 16.22 52.07 -36.93
CA PRO A 479 16.89 51.39 -38.03
C PRO A 479 17.78 50.21 -37.54
N PRO A 480 18.35 49.36 -38.42
CA PRO A 480 18.23 47.92 -38.20
C PRO A 480 19.54 47.10 -38.20
N HIS A 481 19.38 45.77 -38.17
CA HIS A 481 20.34 44.68 -38.41
C HIS A 481 21.74 45.01 -38.95
N LYS A 482 22.73 44.27 -38.41
CA LYS A 482 23.74 43.59 -39.24
C LYS A 482 23.97 42.16 -38.75
N LYS A 483 24.27 41.25 -39.69
CA LYS A 483 24.58 39.83 -39.43
C LYS A 483 26.08 39.65 -39.19
N ARG A 484 26.45 38.75 -38.28
CA ARG A 484 27.34 37.62 -38.57
C ARG A 484 27.04 36.48 -37.61
#